data_AF-T0CAV2-F1
#
_entry.id   AF-T0CAV2-F1
#
_cell.length_a   1.000
_cell.length_b   1.000
_cell.length_c   1.000
_cell.angle_alpha   90.00
_cell.angle_beta   90.00
_cell.angle_gamma   90.00
#
_symmetry.space_group_name_H-M   'P 1'
#
loop_
_entity.id
_entity.type
_entity.pdbx_description
1 polymer ?
#
loop_
_entity_poly.entity_id
_entity_poly.type
_entity_poly.pdbx_seq_one_letter_code
_entity_poly.pdbx_strand_id
1 'polypeptide(L)'
;MTNSYDDSKKDFYINEDGNTVFTKEFHLRRGYCCESGCLHCPFGFNEKVDDDSSSIPLELRKKDLKEEVSDEDLAEYYLKDFE
;
A
#
# COMPACT_ATOMS: atom_id res chain seq x y z
N MET A 1 16.61 15.34 -30.55
CA MET A 1 15.18 14.96 -30.56
C MET A 1 14.52 15.71 -29.42
N THR A 2 13.47 16.45 -29.74
CA THR A 2 12.99 17.65 -29.04
C THR A 2 12.47 17.34 -27.63
N ASN A 3 13.20 17.77 -26.59
CA ASN A 3 12.57 17.94 -25.28
C ASN A 3 11.89 19.31 -25.28
N SER A 4 10.72 19.34 -25.93
CA SER A 4 9.81 20.48 -25.95
C SER A 4 9.26 20.63 -24.53
N TYR A 5 9.89 21.46 -23.72
CA TYR A 5 9.38 21.81 -22.39
C TYR A 5 8.04 22.52 -22.57
N ASP A 6 6.96 21.73 -22.50
CA ASP A 6 5.58 22.17 -22.41
C ASP A 6 5.39 22.84 -21.04
N ASP A 7 5.69 24.15 -21.01
CA ASP A 7 5.76 25.04 -19.84
C ASP A 7 4.41 25.28 -19.14
N SER A 8 3.37 24.52 -19.50
CA SER A 8 1.99 24.79 -19.08
C SER A 8 1.43 23.82 -18.04
N LYS A 9 2.09 22.69 -17.75
CA LYS A 9 1.63 21.73 -16.73
C LYS A 9 2.53 21.78 -15.49
N LYS A 10 1.99 22.28 -14.38
CA LYS A 10 2.66 22.22 -13.08
C LYS A 10 2.85 20.76 -12.65
N ASP A 11 4.10 20.37 -12.42
CA ASP A 11 4.47 19.02 -12.01
C ASP A 11 4.23 18.75 -10.51
N PHE A 12 4.10 19.81 -9.71
CA PHE A 12 3.84 19.73 -8.28
C PHE A 12 3.11 20.98 -7.76
N TYR A 13 2.60 20.88 -6.54
CA TYR A 13 2.10 21.99 -5.73
C TYR A 13 2.60 21.86 -4.30
N ILE A 14 2.56 22.97 -3.56
CA ILE A 14 2.81 22.98 -2.11
C ILE A 14 1.45 22.91 -1.41
N ASN A 15 1.27 21.93 -0.52
CA ASN A 15 0.04 21.82 0.27
C ASN A 15 0.05 22.78 1.47
N GLU A 16 -1.04 22.82 2.23
CA GLU A 16 -1.16 23.70 3.41
C GLU A 16 -0.11 23.40 4.49
N ASP A 17 0.36 22.15 4.57
CA ASP A 17 1.42 21.72 5.50
C ASP A 17 2.84 22.08 5.02
N GLY A 18 2.98 22.70 3.85
CA GLY A 18 4.29 23.03 3.27
C GLY A 18 4.98 21.87 2.54
N ASN A 19 4.29 20.74 2.36
CA ASN A 19 4.82 19.58 1.66
C ASN A 19 4.72 19.74 0.14
N THR A 20 5.74 19.24 -0.57
CA THR A 20 5.73 19.18 -2.04
C THR A 20 4.96 17.95 -2.50
N VAL A 21 3.83 18.17 -3.16
CA VAL A 21 2.97 17.10 -3.69
C VAL A 21 3.05 17.09 -5.21
N PHE A 22 3.57 16.00 -5.77
CA PHE A 22 3.67 15.79 -7.21
C PHE A 22 2.33 15.37 -7.82
N THR A 23 2.09 15.80 -9.06
CA THR A 23 0.88 15.47 -9.81
C THR A 23 0.98 14.09 -10.46
N LYS A 24 -0.18 13.54 -10.85
CA LYS A 24 -0.25 12.27 -11.57
C LYS A 24 0.51 12.32 -12.88
N GLU A 25 0.43 13.45 -13.59
CA GLU A 25 1.10 13.70 -14.87
C GLU A 25 2.62 13.64 -14.73
N PHE A 26 3.17 14.18 -13.64
CA PHE A 26 4.60 14.08 -13.35
C PHE A 26 5.03 12.62 -13.18
N HIS A 27 4.28 11.83 -12.41
CA HIS A 27 4.57 10.41 -12.20
C HIS A 27 4.45 9.59 -13.49
N LEU A 28 3.49 9.90 -14.36
CA LEU A 28 3.38 9.28 -15.68
C LEU A 28 4.58 9.62 -16.57
N ARG A 29 5.07 10.87 -16.53
CA ARG A 29 6.25 11.29 -17.30
C ARG A 29 7.55 10.66 -16.78
N ARG A 30 7.65 10.43 -15.47
CA ARG A 30 8.76 9.69 -14.83
C ARG A 30 8.82 8.24 -15.34
N GLY A 31 7.67 7.63 -15.64
CA GLY A 31 7.58 6.35 -16.33
C GLY A 31 7.77 5.10 -15.47
N TYR A 32 7.94 5.23 -14.14
CA TYR A 32 8.03 4.09 -13.23
C TYR A 32 7.50 4.41 -11.82
N CYS A 33 7.03 3.38 -11.11
CA CYS A 33 6.61 3.49 -9.70
C CYS A 33 7.85 3.49 -8.79
N CYS A 34 7.90 4.40 -7.83
CA CYS A 34 8.98 4.48 -6.84
C CYS A 34 8.60 3.92 -5.46
N GLU A 35 7.39 3.35 -5.33
CA GLU A 35 6.90 2.68 -4.11
C GLU A 35 6.99 3.55 -2.85
N SER A 36 6.90 4.87 -3.01
CA SER A 36 7.01 5.83 -1.90
C SER A 36 5.65 6.27 -1.31
N GLY A 37 4.55 5.64 -1.72
CA GLY A 37 3.21 5.95 -1.20
C GLY A 37 2.68 7.35 -1.59
N CYS A 38 2.98 7.84 -2.79
CA CYS A 38 2.59 9.19 -3.22
C CYS A 38 1.06 9.35 -3.34
N LEU A 39 0.54 10.53 -2.98
CA LEU A 39 -0.89 10.84 -3.01
C LEU A 39 -1.54 10.67 -4.41
N HIS A 40 -0.81 11.03 -5.47
CA HIS A 40 -1.30 10.98 -6.87
C HIS A 40 -0.66 9.84 -7.67
N CYS A 41 -0.36 8.71 -7.01
CA CYS A 41 0.29 7.57 -7.65
C CYS A 41 -0.58 6.99 -8.79
N PRO A 42 -0.13 7.03 -10.06
CA PRO A 42 -0.88 6.45 -11.18
C PRO A 42 -0.89 4.91 -11.16
N PHE A 43 0.00 4.29 -10.38
CA PHE A 43 0.18 2.84 -10.28
C PHE A 43 -0.61 2.19 -9.14
N GLY A 44 -1.40 2.97 -8.38
CA GLY A 44 -2.19 2.43 -7.26
C GLY A 44 -1.37 2.11 -6.00
N PHE A 45 -0.09 2.50 -5.96
CA PHE A 45 0.74 2.41 -4.75
C PHE A 45 0.44 3.62 -3.85
N ASN A 46 -0.75 3.64 -3.26
CA ASN A 46 -1.22 4.65 -2.31
C ASN A 46 -1.79 3.98 -1.05
N GLU A 47 -1.24 2.84 -0.64
CA GLU A 47 -1.68 2.12 0.55
C GLU A 47 -1.58 3.05 1.77
N LYS A 48 -2.72 3.64 2.12
CA LYS A 48 -2.99 4.07 3.48
C LYS A 48 -3.07 2.78 4.25
N VAL A 49 -1.97 2.44 4.90
CA VAL A 49 -2.01 1.40 5.90
C VAL A 49 -2.87 1.98 7.02
N ASP A 50 -4.10 1.48 7.18
CA ASP A 50 -4.96 1.86 8.30
C ASP A 50 -4.16 1.72 9.60
N ASP A 51 -4.38 2.59 10.60
CA ASP A 51 -3.53 2.65 11.81
C ASP A 51 -3.38 1.28 12.52
N ASP A 52 -4.40 0.42 12.43
CA ASP A 52 -4.37 -0.93 12.99
C ASP A 52 -3.44 -1.89 12.21
N SER A 53 -3.18 -1.62 10.93
CA SER A 53 -2.30 -2.38 10.05
C SER A 53 -0.90 -1.77 9.88
N SER A 54 -0.72 -0.47 10.17
CA SER A 54 0.52 0.28 9.88
C SER A 54 1.66 -0.04 10.85
N SER A 55 1.33 -0.50 12.06
CA SER A 55 2.28 -0.94 13.07
C SER A 55 2.79 -2.37 12.84
N ILE A 56 2.14 -3.12 11.95
CA ILE A 56 2.46 -4.52 11.67
C ILE A 56 3.29 -4.57 10.39
N PRO A 57 4.55 -5.09 10.45
CA PRO A 57 5.35 -5.34 9.25
C PRO A 57 4.58 -6.10 8.17
N LEU A 58 4.87 -5.84 6.90
CA LEU A 58 4.12 -6.36 5.75
C LEU A 58 4.05 -7.91 5.76
N GLU A 59 5.11 -8.55 6.26
CA GLU A 59 5.27 -9.99 6.42
C GLU A 59 4.30 -10.60 7.45
N LEU A 60 3.77 -9.76 8.35
CA LEU A 60 2.87 -10.15 9.44
C LEU A 60 1.43 -9.69 9.23
N ARG A 61 1.17 -8.96 8.15
CA ARG A 61 -0.18 -8.59 7.71
C ARG A 61 -0.85 -9.84 7.16
N LYS A 62 -1.32 -10.71 8.05
CA LYS A 62 -2.06 -11.92 7.70
C LYS A 62 -3.27 -11.51 6.86
N LYS A 63 -3.21 -11.76 5.55
CA LYS A 63 -4.41 -11.83 4.71
C LYS A 63 -5.31 -12.85 5.38
N ASP A 64 -6.55 -12.46 5.64
CA ASP A 64 -7.59 -13.21 6.34
C ASP A 64 -7.72 -14.66 5.84
N LEU A 65 -6.86 -15.54 6.33
CA LEU A 65 -7.17 -16.94 6.53
C LEU A 65 -7.45 -17.07 8.01
N LYS A 66 -8.60 -16.50 8.43
CA LYS A 66 -9.32 -17.08 9.56
C LYS A 66 -9.82 -18.43 9.07
N GLU A 67 -8.94 -19.43 9.09
CA GLU A 67 -9.43 -20.79 9.24
C GLU A 67 -9.95 -20.85 10.68
N GLU A 68 -11.23 -20.50 10.84
CA GLU A 68 -11.93 -20.73 12.10
C GLU A 68 -12.01 -22.25 12.27
N VAL A 69 -11.06 -22.79 13.03
CA VAL A 69 -11.08 -24.19 13.45
C VAL A 69 -12.22 -24.31 14.46
N SER A 70 -13.16 -25.21 14.22
CA SER A 70 -14.29 -25.40 15.11
C SER A 70 -13.83 -25.96 16.47
N ASP A 71 -14.60 -25.69 17.51
CA ASP A 71 -14.34 -26.24 18.85
C ASP A 71 -14.33 -27.79 18.82
N GLU A 72 -15.07 -28.39 17.87
CA GLU A 72 -15.09 -29.84 17.66
C GLU A 72 -13.78 -30.38 17.07
N ASP A 73 -13.26 -29.73 16.03
CA ASP A 73 -12.01 -30.12 15.36
C ASP A 73 -10.81 -29.98 16.33
N LEU A 74 -10.85 -28.95 17.18
CA LEU A 74 -9.86 -28.72 18.23
C LEU A 74 -9.92 -29.83 19.29
N ALA A 75 -11.13 -30.21 19.73
CA ALA A 75 -11.31 -31.27 20.72
C ALA A 75 -10.81 -32.62 20.19
N GLU A 76 -11.05 -32.93 18.92
CA GLU A 76 -10.61 -34.19 18.32
C GLU A 76 -9.08 -34.27 18.22
N TYR A 77 -8.39 -33.16 17.95
CA TYR A 77 -6.93 -33.09 17.96
C TYR A 77 -6.36 -33.44 19.34
N TYR A 78 -6.84 -32.80 20.41
CA TYR A 78 -6.32 -33.02 21.75
C TYR A 78 -6.67 -34.41 22.32
N LEU A 79 -7.76 -35.01 21.88
CA LEU A 79 -8.15 -36.35 22.30
C LEU A 79 -7.39 -37.46 21.57
N LYS A 80 -6.79 -37.18 20.40
CA LYS A 80 -5.93 -38.12 19.65
C LYS A 80 -4.56 -38.35 20.31
N ASP A 81 -4.10 -37.45 21.18
CA ASP A 81 -2.80 -37.56 21.84
C ASP A 81 -2.78 -38.49 23.08
N PHE A 82 -3.90 -39.15 23.38
CA PHE A 82 -4.04 -40.04 24.55
C PHE A 82 -4.13 -41.55 24.21
N GLU A 83 -3.83 -41.95 22.97
CA GLU A 83 -3.65 -43.36 22.57
C GLU A 83 -2.19 -43.83 22.60
#